data_AF-A0A0L6JH21-F1
#
_entry.id   AF-A0A0L6JH21-F1
#
_cell.length_a   1.000
_cell.length_b   1.000
_cell.length_c   1.000
_cell.angle_alpha   90.00
_cell.angle_beta   90.00
_cell.angle_gamma   90.00
#
_symmetry.space_group_name_H-M   'P 1'
#
loop_
_entity.id
_entity.type
_entity.pdbx_description
1 polymer ?
#
loop_
_entity_poly.entity_id
_entity_poly.type
_entity_poly.pdbx_seq_one_letter_code
_entity_poly.pdbx_strand_id
1 'polypeptide(L)'
;MRNIIPEQVIDDNTISTKVDCFFKINKIYKALSKCGFYKEKGFSCIQICKSLFSLVFQGKNLYRVLTMETGQVDFKKNTAYRFLNNPSYNWRKLLLILVTQIIYTINKLTSEDRKNVIIVDDTLFDRNRSKSVELLARVFDHTTHRFVKGLKMLTLGWSDGNTFLPVAFSMLSSQRSKNRLCDINQKIVKGLPAQYILFDSWYAFPATIARIIEDFKKHVVCMLKKSSRIHFFYNGQWMPLKELYKQLPQSTDKNIRGELVVGIRRNKKSDPINVKIVFVSDRRSDDWLAILSTDLDIPADEIIRLYGKRWDIEVFFKMSKSNLALAKEFQGSPMI
;
A
#
# COMPACT_ATOMS: atom_id res chain seq x y z
N MET A 1 -23.45 46.17 -12.18
CA MET A 1 -23.42 45.01 -11.24
C MET A 1 -23.25 43.74 -12.06
N ARG A 2 -22.04 43.18 -12.14
CA ARG A 2 -21.82 41.80 -12.57
C ARG A 2 -21.39 41.05 -11.31
N ASN A 3 -22.24 40.16 -10.81
CA ASN A 3 -21.91 39.26 -9.71
C ASN A 3 -20.82 38.30 -10.18
N ILE A 4 -19.57 38.64 -9.86
CA ILE A 4 -18.44 37.70 -9.96
C ILE A 4 -18.58 36.78 -8.75
N ILE A 5 -19.41 35.74 -8.86
CA ILE A 5 -19.33 34.62 -7.93
C ILE A 5 -18.02 33.90 -8.28
N PRO A 6 -17.08 33.72 -7.32
CA PRO A 6 -15.74 33.27 -7.64
C PRO A 6 -15.79 31.79 -7.99
N GLU A 7 -15.21 31.41 -9.11
CA GLU A 7 -15.09 30.03 -9.59
C GLU A 7 -14.57 29.06 -8.51
N GLN A 8 -13.75 29.54 -7.56
CA GLN A 8 -13.28 28.80 -6.38
C GLN A 8 -14.39 28.41 -5.38
N VAL A 9 -15.43 29.24 -5.21
CA VAL A 9 -16.54 28.97 -4.27
C VAL A 9 -17.48 27.91 -4.83
N ILE A 10 -17.65 27.88 -6.15
CA ILE A 10 -18.48 26.89 -6.86
C ILE A 10 -17.83 25.50 -6.78
N ASP A 11 -16.50 25.44 -6.91
CA ASP A 11 -15.75 24.18 -6.75
C ASP A 11 -15.78 23.67 -5.30
N ASP A 12 -15.59 24.54 -4.30
CA ASP A 12 -15.66 24.19 -2.88
C ASP A 12 -17.02 23.59 -2.47
N ASN A 13 -18.13 24.17 -2.93
CA ASN A 13 -19.48 23.68 -2.66
C ASN A 13 -19.75 22.34 -3.35
N THR A 14 -19.22 22.16 -4.57
CA THR A 14 -19.31 20.89 -5.30
C THR A 14 -18.54 19.79 -4.59
N ILE A 15 -17.33 20.09 -4.10
CA ILE A 15 -16.52 19.18 -3.28
C ILE A 15 -17.27 18.80 -2.00
N SER A 16 -17.80 19.79 -1.26
CA SER A 16 -18.54 19.56 -0.03
C SER A 16 -19.72 18.61 -0.24
N THR A 17 -20.50 18.83 -1.30
CA THR A 17 -21.65 17.98 -1.66
C THR A 17 -21.23 16.54 -1.99
N LYS A 18 -20.11 16.37 -2.72
CA LYS A 18 -19.56 15.03 -3.03
C LYS A 18 -19.06 14.32 -1.76
N VAL A 19 -18.41 15.04 -0.85
CA VAL A 19 -17.98 14.51 0.46
C VAL A 19 -19.19 14.07 1.28
N ASP A 20 -20.25 14.88 1.34
CA ASP A 20 -21.48 14.53 2.04
C ASP A 20 -22.11 13.25 1.50
N CYS A 21 -22.23 13.16 0.18
CA CYS A 21 -22.74 11.98 -0.50
C CYS A 21 -21.89 10.75 -0.18
N PHE A 22 -20.56 10.87 -0.27
CA PHE A 22 -19.62 9.80 0.05
C PHE A 22 -19.77 9.32 1.50
N PHE A 23 -19.88 10.25 2.47
CA PHE A 23 -20.05 9.92 3.88
C PHE A 23 -21.37 9.18 4.15
N LYS A 24 -22.43 9.58 3.45
CA LYS A 24 -23.76 8.96 3.55
C LYS A 24 -23.77 7.56 2.94
N ILE A 25 -23.30 7.40 1.70
CA ILE A 25 -23.26 6.13 0.98
C ILE A 25 -22.44 5.09 1.76
N ASN A 26 -21.26 5.49 2.24
CA ASN A 26 -20.37 4.60 2.98
C ASN A 26 -20.69 4.51 4.48
N LYS A 27 -21.81 5.10 4.94
CA LYS A 27 -22.28 5.04 6.34
C LYS A 27 -21.16 5.36 7.35
N ILE A 28 -20.33 6.36 7.06
CA ILE A 28 -19.09 6.66 7.83
C ILE A 28 -19.39 6.91 9.31
N TYR A 29 -20.53 7.53 9.63
CA TYR A 29 -20.97 7.69 11.02
C TYR A 29 -21.00 6.36 11.79
N LYS A 30 -21.58 5.29 11.19
CA LYS A 30 -21.65 3.97 11.82
C LYS A 30 -20.27 3.32 11.92
N ALA A 31 -19.41 3.55 10.92
CA ALA A 31 -18.04 3.03 10.94
C ALA A 31 -17.22 3.69 12.06
N LEU A 32 -17.34 5.02 12.23
CA LEU A 32 -16.73 5.77 13.32
C LEU A 32 -17.14 5.20 14.69
N SER A 33 -18.43 5.01 14.94
CA SER A 33 -18.90 4.44 16.23
C SER A 33 -18.30 3.05 16.49
N LYS A 34 -18.28 2.16 15.49
CA LYS A 34 -17.65 0.83 15.60
C LYS A 34 -16.15 0.86 15.90
N CYS A 35 -15.50 2.00 15.67
CA CYS A 35 -14.07 2.20 15.84
C CYS A 35 -13.73 3.06 17.07
N GLY A 36 -14.69 3.30 17.96
CA GLY A 36 -14.45 4.01 19.22
C GLY A 36 -14.54 5.53 19.13
N PHE A 37 -14.98 6.08 17.99
CA PHE A 37 -15.10 7.53 17.80
C PHE A 37 -16.40 8.04 18.44
N TYR A 38 -16.38 8.17 19.76
CA TYR A 38 -17.48 8.72 20.54
C TYR A 38 -17.19 10.16 20.92
N LYS A 39 -18.23 11.00 20.84
CA LYS A 39 -18.14 12.39 21.25
C LYS A 39 -18.02 12.46 22.77
N GLU A 40 -16.97 13.11 23.26
CA GLU A 40 -16.86 13.48 24.67
C GLU A 40 -17.55 14.82 24.95
N LYS A 41 -17.14 15.91 24.29
CA LYS A 41 -17.67 17.27 24.47
C LYS A 41 -17.59 18.09 23.17
N GLY A 42 -18.42 19.12 23.04
CA GLY A 42 -18.33 20.10 21.94
C GLY A 42 -18.91 19.60 20.61
N PHE A 43 -18.06 19.36 19.62
CA PHE A 43 -18.44 18.98 18.25
C PHE A 43 -18.57 17.47 18.08
N SER A 44 -19.38 17.01 17.13
CA SER A 44 -19.49 15.57 16.84
C SER A 44 -18.26 15.06 16.08
N CYS A 45 -17.85 13.81 16.32
CA CYS A 45 -16.72 13.18 15.63
C CYS A 45 -16.92 13.14 14.10
N ILE A 46 -18.16 12.94 13.64
CA ILE A 46 -18.50 12.93 12.22
C ILE A 46 -18.31 14.32 11.58
N GLN A 47 -18.68 15.39 12.28
CA GLN A 47 -18.48 16.76 11.81
C GLN A 47 -16.99 17.08 11.71
N ILE A 48 -16.21 16.80 12.76
CA ILE A 48 -14.76 17.03 12.74
C ILE A 48 -14.10 16.22 11.60
N CYS A 49 -14.41 14.92 11.51
CA CYS A 49 -13.89 14.05 10.46
C CYS A 49 -14.22 14.56 9.06
N LYS A 50 -15.47 14.98 8.83
CA LYS A 50 -15.91 15.49 7.53
C LYS A 50 -15.23 16.80 7.15
N SER A 51 -15.10 17.74 8.08
CA SER A 51 -14.38 18.99 7.82
C SER A 51 -12.93 18.72 7.47
N LEU A 52 -12.23 17.88 8.25
CA LEU A 52 -10.84 17.51 7.98
C LEU A 52 -10.69 16.79 6.63
N PHE A 53 -11.61 15.88 6.31
CA PHE A 53 -11.62 15.19 5.02
C PHE A 53 -11.80 16.16 3.86
N SER A 54 -12.74 17.11 3.98
CA SER A 54 -13.02 18.10 2.93
C SER A 54 -11.82 19.02 2.65
N LEU A 55 -11.09 19.44 3.69
CA LEU A 55 -9.90 20.28 3.55
C LEU A 55 -8.84 19.65 2.64
N VAL A 56 -8.66 18.33 2.71
CA VAL A 56 -7.70 17.59 1.88
C VAL A 56 -8.06 17.73 0.39
N PHE A 57 -9.35 17.59 0.03
CA PHE A 57 -9.80 17.70 -1.36
C PHE A 57 -9.85 19.15 -1.86
N GLN A 58 -9.97 20.12 -0.96
CA GLN A 58 -9.88 21.54 -1.29
C GLN A 58 -8.42 22.04 -1.40
N GLY A 59 -7.43 21.19 -1.10
CA GLY A 59 -6.02 21.58 -1.07
C GLY A 59 -5.70 22.62 0.01
N LYS A 60 -6.52 22.67 1.07
CA LYS A 60 -6.40 23.67 2.13
C LYS A 60 -5.69 23.09 3.34
N ASN A 61 -4.70 23.82 3.84
CA ASN A 61 -3.97 23.45 5.05
C ASN A 61 -4.80 23.78 6.31
N LEU A 62 -4.98 22.79 7.19
CA LEU A 62 -5.74 22.93 8.44
C LEU A 62 -5.28 24.12 9.30
N TYR A 63 -3.97 24.29 9.50
CA TYR A 63 -3.44 25.37 10.33
C TYR A 63 -3.81 26.73 9.74
N ARG A 64 -3.62 26.91 8.43
CA ARG A 64 -3.93 28.16 7.72
C ARG A 64 -5.43 28.50 7.82
N VAL A 65 -6.30 27.53 7.58
CA VAL A 65 -7.77 27.73 7.65
C VAL A 65 -8.20 28.15 9.06
N LEU A 66 -7.65 27.51 10.09
CA LEU A 66 -7.97 27.83 11.47
C LEU A 66 -7.44 29.20 11.92
N THR A 67 -6.32 29.67 11.35
CA THR A 67 -5.73 30.98 11.69
C THR A 67 -6.38 32.15 10.96
N MET A 68 -6.95 31.92 9.77
CA MET A 68 -7.52 32.99 8.94
C MET A 68 -8.95 33.40 9.33
N GLU A 69 -9.53 32.79 10.37
CA GLU A 69 -10.91 33.03 10.87
C GLU A 69 -11.99 33.12 9.78
N THR A 70 -11.79 32.38 8.68
CA THR A 70 -12.65 32.42 7.48
C THR A 70 -14.05 31.82 7.68
N GLY A 71 -14.35 31.28 8.86
CA GLY A 71 -15.60 30.57 9.14
C GLY A 71 -15.76 29.23 8.41
N GLN A 72 -14.75 28.75 7.68
CA GLN A 72 -14.84 27.49 6.91
C GLN A 72 -14.88 26.22 7.77
N VAL A 73 -14.47 26.31 9.04
CA VAL A 73 -14.45 25.19 9.98
C VAL A 73 -15.03 25.65 11.31
N ASP A 74 -16.03 24.93 11.82
CA ASP A 74 -16.79 25.34 13.01
C ASP A 74 -16.02 25.19 14.32
N PHE A 75 -14.91 24.43 14.32
CA PHE A 75 -14.14 24.12 15.52
C PHE A 75 -12.75 24.75 15.51
N LYS A 76 -12.25 25.07 16.71
CA LYS A 76 -10.90 25.62 16.91
C LYS A 76 -9.82 24.53 16.82
N LYS A 77 -8.57 24.97 16.63
CA LYS A 77 -7.36 24.16 16.49
C LYS A 77 -7.27 22.99 17.49
N ASN A 78 -7.41 23.27 18.78
CA ASN A 78 -7.26 22.25 19.83
C ASN A 78 -8.30 21.13 19.74
N THR A 79 -9.47 21.39 19.15
CA THR A 79 -10.48 20.36 18.91
C THR A 79 -10.02 19.39 17.82
N ALA A 80 -9.45 19.91 16.73
CA ALA A 80 -8.90 19.10 15.64
C ALA A 80 -7.76 18.18 16.12
N TYR A 81 -6.80 18.74 16.86
CA TYR A 81 -5.66 17.96 17.36
C TYR A 81 -6.07 16.91 18.39
N ARG A 82 -7.00 17.23 19.31
CA ARG A 82 -7.54 16.24 20.24
C ARG A 82 -8.26 15.11 19.52
N PHE A 83 -9.00 15.42 18.46
CA PHE A 83 -9.67 14.41 17.64
C PHE A 83 -8.68 13.50 16.91
N LEU A 84 -7.65 14.08 16.26
CA LEU A 84 -6.64 13.32 15.53
C LEU A 84 -5.76 12.46 16.46
N ASN A 85 -5.48 12.97 17.65
CA ASN A 85 -4.55 12.35 18.59
C ASN A 85 -5.23 11.59 19.75
N ASN A 86 -6.51 11.24 19.66
CA ASN A 86 -7.16 10.45 20.70
C ASN A 86 -6.72 8.96 20.58
N PRO A 87 -6.06 8.39 21.60
CA PRO A 87 -5.54 7.01 21.53
C PRO A 87 -6.64 5.94 21.56
N SER A 88 -7.86 6.29 21.98
CA SER A 88 -9.01 5.36 21.96
C SER A 88 -9.59 5.15 20.56
N TYR A 89 -9.27 6.03 19.61
CA TYR A 89 -9.80 5.99 18.25
C TYR A 89 -9.02 5.01 17.37
N ASN A 90 -9.71 3.97 16.90
CA ASN A 90 -9.09 2.95 16.07
C ASN A 90 -9.14 3.33 14.59
N TRP A 91 -8.22 4.19 14.17
CA TRP A 91 -8.06 4.64 12.78
C TRP A 91 -7.84 3.49 11.79
N ARG A 92 -7.05 2.48 12.18
CA ARG A 92 -6.78 1.30 11.37
C ARG A 92 -8.05 0.49 11.08
N LYS A 93 -8.86 0.25 12.12
CA LYS A 93 -10.15 -0.44 11.97
C LYS A 93 -11.12 0.38 11.13
N LEU A 94 -11.12 1.72 11.27
CA LEU A 94 -11.94 2.61 10.45
C LEU A 94 -11.61 2.47 8.97
N LEU A 95 -10.33 2.55 8.61
CA LEU A 95 -9.87 2.35 7.24
C LEU A 95 -10.28 0.98 6.71
N LEU A 96 -10.07 -0.08 7.51
CA LEU A 96 -10.42 -1.44 7.14
C LEU A 96 -11.93 -1.61 6.87
N ILE A 97 -12.79 -1.08 7.75
CA ILE A 97 -14.25 -1.15 7.56
C ILE A 97 -14.66 -0.39 6.29
N LEU A 98 -14.16 0.84 6.10
CA LEU A 98 -14.49 1.67 4.96
C LEU A 98 -14.07 0.99 3.65
N VAL A 99 -12.82 0.53 3.57
CA VAL A 99 -12.30 -0.15 2.37
C VAL A 99 -13.07 -1.44 2.09
N THR A 100 -13.40 -2.22 3.12
CA THR A 100 -14.22 -3.44 2.93
C THR A 100 -15.59 -3.12 2.34
N GLN A 101 -16.24 -2.04 2.78
CA GLN A 101 -17.53 -1.61 2.23
C GLN A 101 -17.44 -1.15 0.78
N ILE A 102 -16.37 -0.41 0.44
CA ILE A 102 -16.11 0.03 -0.92
C ILE A 102 -15.84 -1.18 -1.83
N ILE A 103 -14.96 -2.10 -1.41
CA ILE A 103 -14.66 -3.35 -2.15
C ILE A 103 -15.94 -4.14 -2.40
N TYR A 104 -16.80 -4.31 -1.38
CA TYR A 104 -18.07 -5.01 -1.53
C TYR A 104 -18.98 -4.35 -2.57
N THR A 105 -18.97 -3.02 -2.64
CA THR A 105 -19.74 -2.27 -3.64
C THR A 105 -19.16 -2.44 -5.04
N ILE A 106 -17.83 -2.36 -5.18
CA ILE A 106 -17.13 -2.56 -6.46
C ILE A 106 -17.37 -3.97 -6.98
N ASN A 107 -17.20 -5.00 -6.14
CA ASN A 107 -17.36 -6.40 -6.54
C ASN A 107 -18.79 -6.73 -7.00
N LYS A 108 -19.82 -5.97 -6.59
CA LYS A 108 -21.18 -6.12 -7.11
C LYS A 108 -21.36 -5.55 -8.52
N LEU A 109 -20.47 -4.66 -8.92
CA LEU A 109 -20.48 -3.96 -10.20
C LEU A 109 -19.44 -4.52 -11.17
N THR A 110 -18.72 -5.56 -10.79
CA THR A 110 -17.68 -6.20 -11.59
C THR A 110 -17.95 -7.70 -11.74
N SER A 111 -17.40 -8.29 -12.79
CA SER A 111 -17.55 -9.70 -13.13
C SER A 111 -16.65 -10.61 -12.28
N GLU A 112 -17.04 -11.88 -12.11
CA GLU A 112 -16.31 -12.85 -11.27
C GLU A 112 -14.95 -13.28 -11.84
N ASP A 113 -14.75 -13.14 -13.15
CA ASP A 113 -13.47 -13.39 -13.82
C ASP A 113 -12.41 -12.32 -13.46
N ARG A 114 -12.84 -11.19 -12.89
CA ARG A 114 -11.94 -10.12 -12.45
C ARG A 114 -11.16 -10.54 -11.21
N LYS A 115 -9.88 -10.87 -11.43
CA LYS A 115 -8.97 -11.28 -10.35
C LYS A 115 -8.60 -10.12 -9.42
N ASN A 116 -8.94 -10.23 -8.15
CA ASN A 116 -8.56 -9.25 -7.12
C ASN A 116 -7.22 -9.63 -6.48
N VAL A 117 -6.39 -8.63 -6.19
CA VAL A 117 -5.05 -8.80 -5.63
C VAL A 117 -4.84 -7.95 -4.37
N ILE A 118 -3.99 -8.44 -3.48
CA ILE A 118 -3.44 -7.64 -2.37
C ILE A 118 -1.99 -7.31 -2.69
N ILE A 119 -1.65 -6.03 -2.69
CA ILE A 119 -0.33 -5.53 -3.01
C ILE A 119 0.36 -5.09 -1.71
N VAL A 120 1.59 -5.54 -1.51
CA VAL A 120 2.45 -5.08 -0.42
C VAL A 120 3.64 -4.36 -1.02
N ASP A 121 3.73 -3.06 -0.78
CA ASP A 121 4.86 -2.25 -1.24
C ASP A 121 5.16 -1.14 -0.22
N ASP A 122 6.41 -0.67 -0.21
CA ASP A 122 6.83 0.40 0.67
C ASP A 122 7.17 1.67 -0.11
N THR A 123 6.87 2.82 0.48
CA THR A 123 7.29 4.10 -0.05
C THR A 123 8.09 4.88 0.97
N LEU A 124 9.10 5.60 0.50
CA LEU A 124 9.85 6.52 1.34
C LEU A 124 8.94 7.67 1.79
N PHE A 125 8.88 7.84 3.10
CA PHE A 125 8.20 8.92 3.79
C PHE A 125 9.25 9.91 4.30
N ASP A 126 9.54 10.93 3.48
CA ASP A 126 10.58 11.92 3.74
C ASP A 126 10.20 12.80 4.95
N ARG A 127 11.15 12.94 5.89
CA ARG A 127 11.11 13.78 7.08
C ARG A 127 12.43 14.54 7.28
N ASN A 128 13.05 15.01 6.20
CA ASN A 128 14.35 15.66 6.19
C ASN A 128 14.45 16.87 7.14
N ARG A 129 13.34 17.56 7.37
CA ARG A 129 13.25 18.72 8.27
C ARG A 129 12.97 18.35 9.73
N SER A 130 12.61 17.10 10.01
CA SER A 130 12.23 16.64 11.35
C SER A 130 13.46 16.24 12.18
N LYS A 131 13.44 16.59 13.47
CA LYS A 131 14.51 16.27 14.43
C LYS A 131 14.16 15.12 15.38
N SER A 132 12.87 14.95 15.70
CA SER A 132 12.36 13.99 16.69
C SER A 132 11.01 13.43 16.22
N VAL A 133 11.04 12.33 15.48
CA VAL A 133 9.85 11.60 15.01
C VAL A 133 10.08 10.13 15.31
N GLU A 134 9.11 9.44 15.92
CA GLU A 134 9.20 8.01 16.19
C GLU A 134 9.57 7.25 14.91
N LEU A 135 10.38 6.19 15.01
CA LEU A 135 10.89 5.40 13.88
C LEU A 135 11.77 6.14 12.86
N LEU A 136 12.10 7.42 13.04
CA LEU A 136 12.95 8.19 12.12
C LEU A 136 14.29 7.50 11.89
N ALA A 137 14.71 7.39 10.63
CA ALA A 137 15.95 6.74 10.25
C ALA A 137 16.63 7.45 9.07
N ARG A 138 17.92 7.16 8.86
CA ARG A 138 18.60 7.46 7.59
C ARG A 138 18.22 6.38 6.59
N VAL A 139 17.39 6.73 5.62
CA VAL A 139 16.89 5.85 4.57
C VAL A 139 17.51 6.25 3.25
N PHE A 140 17.95 5.28 2.46
CA PHE A 140 18.43 5.54 1.10
C PHE A 140 17.24 5.75 0.18
N ASP A 141 17.19 6.91 -0.47
CA ASP A 141 16.24 7.20 -1.54
C ASP A 141 16.81 6.72 -2.87
N HIS A 142 16.15 5.73 -3.46
CA HIS A 142 16.53 5.19 -4.76
C HIS A 142 16.20 6.12 -5.93
N THR A 143 15.31 7.10 -5.74
CA THR A 143 14.95 8.06 -6.79
C THR A 143 15.99 9.18 -6.88
N THR A 144 16.45 9.72 -5.74
CA THR A 144 17.46 10.80 -5.71
C THR A 144 18.88 10.32 -5.49
N HIS A 145 19.08 9.01 -5.29
CA HIS A 145 20.37 8.39 -4.96
C HIS A 145 21.08 8.99 -3.74
N ARG A 146 20.30 9.45 -2.74
CA ARG A 146 20.82 10.10 -1.52
C ARG A 146 20.22 9.50 -0.26
N PHE A 147 20.93 9.61 0.86
CA PHE A 147 20.36 9.30 2.16
C PHE A 147 19.55 10.50 2.66
N VAL A 148 18.30 10.24 3.02
CA VAL A 148 17.39 11.23 3.62
C VAL A 148 16.99 10.78 5.02
N LYS A 149 16.57 11.72 5.86
CA LYS A 149 15.89 11.38 7.12
C LYS A 149 14.44 11.09 6.81
N GLY A 150 13.95 9.93 7.22
CA GLY A 150 12.60 9.51 6.89
C GLY A 150 12.27 8.14 7.44
N LEU A 151 11.17 7.59 6.94
CA LEU A 151 10.65 6.27 7.30
C LEU A 151 10.24 5.52 6.03
N LYS A 152 10.12 4.20 6.10
CA LYS A 152 9.46 3.43 5.05
C LYS A 152 8.01 3.20 5.45
N MET A 153 7.06 3.72 4.69
CA MET A 153 5.64 3.41 4.90
C MET A 153 5.29 2.17 4.10
N LEU A 154 5.22 1.02 4.79
CA LEU A 154 4.74 -0.23 4.21
C LEU A 154 3.23 -0.17 4.06
N THR A 155 2.75 -0.26 2.83
CA THR A 155 1.33 -0.15 2.50
C THR A 155 0.82 -1.49 1.99
N LEU A 156 -0.33 -1.89 2.54
CA LEU A 156 -1.12 -3.02 2.10
C LEU A 156 -2.30 -2.46 1.30
N GLY A 157 -2.32 -2.70 0.00
CA GLY A 157 -3.37 -2.24 -0.90
C GLY A 157 -4.20 -3.40 -1.44
N TRP A 158 -5.46 -3.15 -1.75
CA TRP A 158 -6.29 -4.02 -2.57
C TRP A 158 -6.39 -3.40 -3.96
N SER A 159 -6.31 -4.22 -5.01
CA SER A 159 -6.59 -3.79 -6.37
C SER A 159 -7.37 -4.85 -7.15
N ASP A 160 -8.23 -4.38 -8.05
CA ASP A 160 -8.89 -5.20 -9.07
C ASP A 160 -8.27 -5.02 -10.47
N GLY A 161 -7.19 -4.23 -10.58
CA GLY A 161 -6.50 -3.85 -11.81
C GLY A 161 -6.97 -2.54 -12.47
N ASN A 162 -7.95 -1.85 -11.90
CA ASN A 162 -8.39 -0.50 -12.31
C ASN A 162 -8.57 0.43 -11.10
N THR A 163 -8.95 -0.13 -9.96
CA THR A 163 -9.14 0.60 -8.70
C THR A 163 -8.14 0.12 -7.67
N PHE A 164 -7.49 1.05 -6.99
CA PHE A 164 -6.62 0.78 -5.86
C PHE A 164 -7.19 1.34 -4.56
N LEU A 165 -7.22 0.53 -3.51
CA LEU A 165 -7.69 0.94 -2.18
C LEU A 165 -6.63 0.60 -1.11
N PRO A 166 -6.09 1.59 -0.37
CA PRO A 166 -5.15 1.33 0.71
C PRO A 166 -5.89 0.71 1.89
N VAL A 167 -5.59 -0.55 2.22
CA VAL A 167 -6.28 -1.32 3.25
C VAL A 167 -5.67 -1.10 4.63
N ALA A 168 -4.34 -1.04 4.67
CA ALA A 168 -3.60 -0.78 5.89
C ALA A 168 -2.23 -0.20 5.54
N PHE A 169 -1.62 0.48 6.50
CA PHE A 169 -0.22 0.87 6.41
C PHE A 169 0.47 0.65 7.76
N SER A 170 1.79 0.55 7.72
CA SER A 170 2.66 0.51 8.87
C SER A 170 3.88 1.35 8.57
N MET A 171 4.26 2.21 9.52
CA MET A 171 5.53 2.92 9.45
C MET A 171 6.64 1.96 9.90
N LEU A 172 7.73 1.91 9.15
CA LEU A 172 8.89 1.07 9.41
C LEU A 172 10.14 1.94 9.55
N SER A 173 10.91 1.67 10.61
CA SER A 173 12.26 2.21 10.78
C SER A 173 13.30 1.35 10.03
N SER A 174 14.55 1.82 10.00
CA SER A 174 15.65 1.05 9.44
C SER A 174 15.90 -0.24 10.23
N GLN A 175 16.04 -1.36 9.52
CA GLN A 175 16.47 -2.64 10.09
C GLN A 175 17.85 -2.54 10.75
N ARG A 176 18.76 -1.73 10.19
CA ARG A 176 20.09 -1.49 10.76
C ARG A 176 19.98 -0.49 11.92
N SER A 177 20.37 -0.92 13.12
CA SER A 177 20.35 -0.10 14.35
C SER A 177 21.11 1.21 14.21
N LYS A 178 22.31 1.17 13.61
CA LYS A 178 23.13 2.36 13.32
C LYS A 178 22.46 3.46 12.49
N ASN A 179 21.37 3.13 11.79
CA ASN A 179 20.62 4.06 10.96
C ASN A 179 19.32 4.51 11.63
N ARG A 180 18.92 3.95 12.79
CA ARG A 180 17.74 4.37 13.54
C ARG A 180 18.09 5.58 14.41
N LEU A 181 17.24 6.59 14.35
CA LEU A 181 17.32 7.79 15.19
C LEU A 181 16.30 7.74 16.34
N CYS A 182 15.25 6.91 16.23
CA CYS A 182 14.22 6.67 17.27
C CYS A 182 13.73 5.20 17.24
N ASP A 183 13.27 4.67 18.39
CA ASP A 183 12.89 3.24 18.59
C ASP A 183 11.48 2.86 18.11
N ILE A 184 11.14 1.56 18.19
CA ILE A 184 10.04 0.87 17.49
C ILE A 184 8.99 0.27 18.45
N ASN A 185 7.69 0.38 18.12
CA ASN A 185 6.58 -0.41 18.71
C ASN A 185 5.75 -1.10 17.58
N GLN A 186 5.45 -2.41 17.65
CA GLN A 186 4.94 -3.21 16.49
C GLN A 186 3.71 -4.11 16.77
N LYS A 187 2.69 -4.07 15.89
CA LYS A 187 1.67 -5.14 15.64
C LYS A 187 1.13 -5.12 14.18
N ILE A 188 0.87 -6.27 13.53
CA ILE A 188 0.38 -6.39 12.12
C ILE A 188 -0.90 -7.27 11.96
N VAL A 189 -1.67 -6.99 10.88
CA VAL A 189 -3.06 -7.42 10.48
C VAL A 189 -3.29 -8.94 10.36
N LYS A 190 -4.52 -9.38 10.68
CA LYS A 190 -5.19 -10.62 10.18
C LYS A 190 -6.56 -10.26 9.53
N GLY A 191 -7.00 -10.99 8.51
CA GLY A 191 -8.43 -11.07 8.12
C GLY A 191 -8.91 -10.48 6.78
N LEU A 192 -8.09 -10.41 5.72
CA LEU A 192 -8.51 -9.85 4.42
C LEU A 192 -8.90 -10.92 3.37
N PRO A 193 -10.02 -10.74 2.64
CA PRO A 193 -10.42 -11.64 1.56
C PRO A 193 -9.69 -11.28 0.25
N ALA A 194 -8.65 -12.03 -0.09
CA ALA A 194 -8.01 -11.98 -1.40
C ALA A 194 -7.50 -13.37 -1.81
N GLN A 195 -7.38 -13.63 -3.11
CA GLN A 195 -6.85 -14.89 -3.63
C GLN A 195 -5.32 -14.84 -3.79
N TYR A 196 -4.79 -13.69 -4.24
CA TYR A 196 -3.37 -13.48 -4.51
C TYR A 196 -2.76 -12.37 -3.66
N ILE A 197 -1.50 -12.55 -3.27
CA ILE A 197 -0.63 -11.56 -2.63
C ILE A 197 0.51 -11.23 -3.59
N LEU A 198 0.72 -9.94 -3.86
CA LEU A 198 1.77 -9.43 -4.73
C LEU A 198 2.91 -8.81 -3.92
N PHE A 199 4.14 -9.23 -4.20
CA PHE A 199 5.36 -8.65 -3.64
C PHE A 199 6.29 -8.08 -4.70
N ASP A 200 6.95 -6.97 -4.36
CA ASP A 200 8.19 -6.61 -5.02
C ASP A 200 9.34 -7.57 -4.64
N SER A 201 10.36 -7.61 -5.49
CA SER A 201 11.59 -8.38 -5.38
C SER A 201 12.32 -8.26 -4.04
N TRP A 202 12.14 -7.16 -3.31
CA TRP A 202 12.70 -6.98 -1.97
C TRP A 202 12.10 -7.93 -0.92
N TYR A 203 10.88 -8.43 -1.14
CA TYR A 203 10.15 -9.30 -0.21
C TYR A 203 10.05 -10.75 -0.68
N ALA A 204 10.54 -11.05 -1.89
CA ALA A 204 10.46 -12.36 -2.55
C ALA A 204 11.46 -13.40 -2.01
N PHE A 205 11.47 -13.62 -0.69
CA PHE A 205 12.30 -14.65 -0.06
C PHE A 205 11.57 -16.00 -0.01
N PRO A 206 12.20 -17.13 -0.36
CA PRO A 206 11.58 -18.46 -0.33
C PRO A 206 10.89 -18.80 0.99
N ALA A 207 11.50 -18.44 2.13
CA ALA A 207 10.91 -18.69 3.44
C ALA A 207 9.64 -17.89 3.71
N THR A 208 9.58 -16.64 3.21
CA THR A 208 8.38 -15.80 3.32
C THR A 208 7.25 -16.34 2.45
N ILE A 209 7.57 -16.75 1.22
CA ILE A 209 6.61 -17.30 0.25
C ILE A 209 6.02 -18.61 0.80
N ALA A 210 6.89 -19.55 1.23
CA ALA A 210 6.47 -20.82 1.81
C ALA A 210 5.54 -20.61 3.02
N ARG A 211 5.87 -19.68 3.92
CA ARG A 211 5.03 -19.34 5.07
C ARG A 211 3.64 -18.86 4.66
N ILE A 212 3.52 -18.09 3.57
CA ILE A 212 2.23 -17.59 3.09
C ILE A 212 1.36 -18.71 2.54
N ILE A 213 1.96 -19.62 1.76
CA ILE A 213 1.27 -20.80 1.24
C ILE A 213 0.81 -21.68 2.40
N GLU A 214 1.70 -22.01 3.33
CA GLU A 214 1.44 -22.94 4.43
C GLU A 214 0.43 -22.40 5.43
N ASP A 215 0.67 -21.20 5.96
CA ASP A 215 -0.05 -20.65 7.12
C ASP A 215 -1.33 -19.89 6.71
N PHE A 216 -1.36 -19.27 5.52
CA PHE A 216 -2.45 -18.39 5.11
C PHE A 216 -3.28 -18.93 3.93
N LYS A 217 -2.84 -20.01 3.28
CA LYS A 217 -3.51 -20.64 2.12
C LYS A 217 -3.85 -19.62 1.02
N LYS A 218 -2.89 -18.75 0.69
CA LYS A 218 -2.99 -17.73 -0.37
C LYS A 218 -1.95 -17.98 -1.44
N HIS A 219 -2.27 -17.62 -2.68
CA HIS A 219 -1.29 -17.62 -3.76
C HIS A 219 -0.42 -16.36 -3.69
N VAL A 220 0.84 -16.48 -4.11
CA VAL A 220 1.78 -15.37 -4.20
C VAL A 220 2.23 -15.22 -5.64
N VAL A 221 2.27 -13.98 -6.13
CA VAL A 221 2.96 -13.63 -7.37
C VAL A 221 3.96 -12.52 -7.08
N CYS A 222 5.23 -12.72 -7.43
CA CYS A 222 6.26 -11.74 -7.10
C CYS A 222 7.43 -11.75 -8.10
N MET A 223 8.05 -10.59 -8.32
CA MET A 223 9.29 -10.53 -9.08
C MET A 223 10.46 -11.08 -8.26
N LEU A 224 11.37 -11.81 -8.90
CA LEU A 224 12.55 -12.39 -8.26
C LEU A 224 13.79 -11.54 -8.51
N LYS A 225 14.65 -11.45 -7.50
CA LYS A 225 15.98 -10.83 -7.63
C LYS A 225 17.02 -11.85 -8.05
N LYS A 226 17.84 -11.50 -9.05
CA LYS A 226 19.03 -12.28 -9.43
C LYS A 226 20.02 -12.25 -8.26
N SER A 227 20.17 -13.37 -7.56
CA SER A 227 21.07 -13.53 -6.43
C SER A 227 21.74 -14.89 -6.46
N SER A 228 23.04 -14.95 -6.20
CA SER A 228 23.77 -16.21 -5.99
C SER A 228 23.50 -16.85 -4.64
N ARG A 229 22.78 -16.16 -3.74
CA ARG A 229 22.48 -16.66 -2.39
C ARG A 229 21.12 -17.36 -2.30
N ILE A 230 20.21 -17.05 -3.23
CA ILE A 230 18.87 -17.63 -3.29
C ILE A 230 18.90 -18.79 -4.29
N HIS A 231 18.51 -19.97 -3.83
CA HIS A 231 18.55 -21.20 -4.62
C HIS A 231 17.15 -21.80 -4.72
N PHE A 232 16.89 -22.44 -5.86
CA PHE A 232 15.67 -23.16 -6.16
C PHE A 232 16.02 -24.60 -6.52
N PHE A 233 15.14 -25.53 -6.18
CA PHE A 233 15.32 -26.95 -6.46
C PHE A 233 14.80 -27.28 -7.86
N TYR A 234 15.66 -27.74 -8.75
CA TYR A 234 15.32 -28.13 -10.11
C TYR A 234 16.23 -29.27 -10.56
N ASN A 235 15.67 -30.30 -11.22
CA ASN A 235 16.39 -31.48 -11.68
C ASN A 235 17.35 -32.10 -10.64
N GLY A 236 16.87 -32.24 -9.39
CA GLY A 236 17.64 -32.85 -8.30
C GLY A 236 18.69 -31.95 -7.65
N GLN A 237 18.87 -30.70 -8.10
CA GLN A 237 19.90 -29.79 -7.60
C GLN A 237 19.34 -28.45 -7.13
N TRP A 238 20.00 -27.85 -6.13
CA TRP A 238 19.72 -26.49 -5.69
C TRP A 238 20.59 -25.50 -6.46
N MET A 239 19.98 -24.64 -7.27
CA MET A 239 20.70 -23.72 -8.15
C MET A 239 20.10 -22.30 -8.14
N PRO A 240 20.91 -21.26 -8.40
CA PRO A 240 20.41 -19.89 -8.44
C PRO A 240 19.68 -19.58 -9.75
N LEU A 241 18.91 -18.50 -9.74
CA LEU A 241 18.04 -18.08 -10.84
C LEU A 241 18.74 -17.96 -12.20
N LYS A 242 20.01 -17.55 -12.22
CA LYS A 242 20.80 -17.45 -13.45
C LYS A 242 21.10 -18.81 -14.08
N GLU A 243 21.30 -19.84 -13.27
CA GLU A 243 21.53 -21.20 -13.77
C GLU A 243 20.21 -21.81 -14.25
N LEU A 244 19.09 -21.56 -13.57
CA LEU A 244 17.76 -21.95 -14.05
C LEU A 244 17.46 -21.35 -15.43
N TYR A 245 17.78 -20.08 -15.64
CA TYR A 245 17.57 -19.42 -16.93
C TYR A 245 18.31 -20.12 -18.08
N LYS A 246 19.50 -20.68 -17.84
CA LYS A 246 20.24 -21.45 -18.85
C LYS A 246 19.60 -22.80 -19.18
N GLN A 247 18.75 -23.32 -18.30
CA GLN A 247 18.03 -24.57 -18.49
C GLN A 247 16.70 -24.39 -19.24
N LEU A 248 16.39 -23.17 -19.68
CA LEU A 248 15.15 -22.90 -20.40
C LEU A 248 15.16 -23.57 -21.78
N PRO A 249 14.04 -24.18 -22.19
CA PRO A 249 13.87 -24.57 -23.59
C PRO A 249 13.85 -23.31 -24.48
N GLN A 250 14.18 -23.50 -25.76
CA GLN A 250 14.16 -22.40 -26.71
C GLN A 250 12.72 -21.86 -26.89
N SER A 251 12.51 -20.58 -26.60
CA SER A 251 11.22 -19.92 -26.77
C SER A 251 11.13 -19.20 -28.12
N THR A 252 9.97 -19.25 -28.76
CA THR A 252 9.62 -18.46 -29.95
C THR A 252 8.92 -17.14 -29.60
N ASP A 253 8.54 -16.93 -28.33
CA ASP A 253 7.87 -15.70 -27.88
C ASP A 253 8.90 -14.60 -27.55
N LYS A 254 8.69 -13.39 -28.07
CA LYS A 254 9.58 -12.23 -27.87
C LYS A 254 9.54 -11.68 -26.45
N ASN A 255 8.40 -11.78 -25.78
CA ASN A 255 8.15 -11.26 -24.44
C ASN A 255 8.38 -12.32 -23.35
N ILE A 256 8.00 -13.57 -23.60
CA ILE A 256 8.14 -14.68 -22.65
C ILE A 256 9.30 -15.59 -23.08
N ARG A 257 10.39 -15.55 -22.33
CA ARG A 257 11.60 -16.35 -22.65
C ARG A 257 11.46 -17.81 -22.24
N GLY A 258 10.50 -18.13 -21.36
CA GLY A 258 10.13 -19.48 -20.98
C GLY A 258 9.67 -19.56 -19.53
N GLU A 259 9.26 -20.75 -19.09
CA GLU A 259 8.84 -21.01 -17.71
C GLU A 259 9.41 -22.34 -17.19
N LEU A 260 9.59 -22.43 -15.88
CA LEU A 260 10.01 -23.64 -15.18
C LEU A 260 9.20 -23.84 -13.90
N VAL A 261 8.87 -25.09 -13.58
CA VAL A 261 8.39 -25.46 -12.25
C VAL A 261 9.57 -25.87 -11.40
N VAL A 262 9.73 -25.23 -10.24
CA VAL A 262 10.87 -25.42 -9.34
C VAL A 262 10.40 -25.53 -7.90
N GLY A 263 11.23 -26.12 -7.03
CA GLY A 263 10.97 -26.20 -5.59
C GLY A 263 11.54 -25.03 -4.80
N ILE A 264 10.77 -24.49 -3.86
CA ILE A 264 11.23 -23.59 -2.78
C ILE A 264 11.03 -24.26 -1.43
N ARG A 265 11.72 -23.80 -0.37
CA ARG A 265 11.53 -24.35 0.98
C ARG A 265 11.58 -23.27 2.05
N ARG A 266 10.85 -23.51 3.15
CA ARG A 266 10.85 -22.62 4.32
C ARG A 266 12.17 -22.64 5.07
N ASN A 267 12.72 -23.83 5.28
CA ASN A 267 14.03 -24.05 5.88
C ASN A 267 14.69 -25.27 5.22
N LYS A 268 15.98 -25.54 5.52
CA LYS A 268 16.74 -26.62 4.88
C LYS A 268 16.17 -28.03 5.09
N LYS A 269 15.35 -28.22 6.14
CA LYS A 269 14.73 -29.51 6.52
C LYS A 269 13.31 -29.68 5.97
N SER A 270 12.69 -28.62 5.46
CA SER A 270 11.35 -28.66 4.87
C SER A 270 11.40 -29.29 3.48
N ASP A 271 10.34 -30.05 3.16
CA ASP A 271 10.12 -30.53 1.81
C ASP A 271 9.94 -29.36 0.83
N PRO A 272 10.40 -29.51 -0.42
CA PRO A 272 10.20 -28.48 -1.43
C PRO A 272 8.72 -28.31 -1.79
N ILE A 273 8.30 -27.05 -1.88
CA ILE A 273 7.00 -26.64 -2.40
C ILE A 273 7.21 -26.20 -3.85
N ASN A 274 6.44 -26.77 -4.77
CA ASN A 274 6.51 -26.41 -6.18
C ASN A 274 5.93 -25.01 -6.42
N VAL A 275 6.65 -24.25 -7.23
CA VAL A 275 6.27 -22.92 -7.72
C VAL A 275 6.66 -22.80 -9.19
N LYS A 276 5.94 -21.96 -9.93
CA LYS A 276 6.26 -21.65 -11.32
C LYS A 276 7.08 -20.37 -11.39
N ILE A 277 8.17 -20.37 -12.14
CA ILE A 277 8.94 -19.17 -12.46
C ILE A 277 8.81 -18.91 -13.97
N VAL A 278 8.29 -17.74 -14.31
CA VAL A 278 8.17 -17.24 -15.68
C VAL A 278 9.29 -16.24 -15.92
N PHE A 279 10.09 -16.46 -16.96
CA PHE A 279 11.15 -15.56 -17.40
C PHE A 279 10.65 -14.70 -18.55
N VAL A 280 10.80 -13.39 -18.42
CA VAL A 280 10.30 -12.40 -19.38
C VAL A 280 11.42 -11.47 -19.84
N SER A 281 11.32 -10.97 -21.06
CA SER A 281 12.24 -9.95 -21.56
C SER A 281 12.06 -8.65 -20.77
N ASP A 282 13.15 -8.04 -20.32
CA ASP A 282 13.10 -6.66 -19.83
C ASP A 282 12.81 -5.73 -21.02
N ARG A 283 11.90 -4.78 -20.84
CA ARG A 283 11.57 -3.80 -21.90
C ARG A 283 12.55 -2.63 -21.91
N ARG A 284 13.37 -2.48 -20.87
CA ARG A 284 14.31 -1.37 -20.69
C ARG A 284 15.74 -1.74 -21.06
N SER A 285 16.03 -3.03 -21.20
CA SER A 285 17.35 -3.57 -21.50
C SER A 285 17.22 -4.91 -22.21
N ASP A 286 18.29 -5.41 -22.82
CA ASP A 286 18.30 -6.75 -23.43
C ASP A 286 18.33 -7.91 -22.41
N ASP A 287 18.28 -7.57 -21.12
CA ASP A 287 18.28 -8.54 -20.02
C ASP A 287 16.89 -9.17 -19.83
N TRP A 288 16.77 -10.06 -18.86
CA TRP A 288 15.52 -10.73 -18.49
C TRP A 288 15.10 -10.42 -17.06
N LEU A 289 13.80 -10.49 -16.79
CA LEU A 289 13.20 -10.50 -15.46
C LEU A 289 12.60 -11.87 -15.18
N ALA A 290 12.36 -12.19 -13.91
CA ALA A 290 11.70 -13.42 -13.52
C ALA A 290 10.56 -13.11 -12.55
N ILE A 291 9.39 -13.70 -12.80
CA ILE A 291 8.20 -13.57 -11.97
C ILE A 291 7.85 -14.98 -11.46
N LEU A 292 7.75 -15.13 -10.15
CA LEU A 292 7.32 -16.36 -9.50
C LEU A 292 5.80 -16.30 -9.28
N SER A 293 5.13 -17.42 -9.54
CA SER A 293 3.77 -17.72 -9.11
C SER A 293 3.75 -18.99 -8.26
N THR A 294 2.99 -18.99 -7.17
CA THR A 294 2.69 -20.21 -6.39
C THR A 294 1.40 -20.89 -6.86
N ASP A 295 0.71 -20.31 -7.84
CA ASP A 295 -0.38 -20.93 -8.57
C ASP A 295 0.20 -21.54 -9.85
N LEU A 296 0.14 -22.87 -9.96
CA LEU A 296 0.71 -23.62 -11.08
C LEU A 296 -0.24 -23.70 -12.26
N ASP A 297 -1.53 -23.44 -12.05
CA ASP A 297 -2.58 -23.64 -13.05
C ASP A 297 -2.76 -22.40 -13.93
N ILE A 298 -2.32 -21.23 -13.45
CA ILE A 298 -2.37 -20.01 -14.25
C ILE A 298 -1.25 -19.97 -15.32
N PRO A 299 -1.57 -19.53 -16.55
CA PRO A 299 -0.61 -19.43 -17.63
C PRO A 299 0.34 -18.23 -17.45
N ALA A 300 1.48 -18.28 -18.13
CA ALA A 300 2.56 -17.29 -18.01
C ALA A 300 2.11 -15.84 -18.26
N ASP A 301 1.30 -15.63 -19.29
CA ASP A 301 0.75 -14.33 -19.65
C ASP A 301 -0.17 -13.76 -18.55
N GLU A 302 -1.00 -14.60 -17.94
CA GLU A 302 -1.86 -14.19 -16.81
C GLU A 302 -1.04 -13.89 -15.56
N ILE A 303 0.05 -14.62 -15.30
CA ILE A 303 1.00 -14.30 -14.20
C ILE A 303 1.58 -12.89 -14.40
N ILE A 304 1.99 -12.57 -15.62
CA ILE A 304 2.51 -11.24 -15.97
C ILE A 304 1.42 -10.18 -15.79
N ARG A 305 0.19 -10.45 -16.24
CA ARG A 305 -0.96 -9.55 -16.09
C ARG A 305 -1.31 -9.29 -14.63
N LEU A 306 -1.34 -10.34 -13.81
CA LEU A 306 -1.58 -10.26 -12.36
C LEU A 306 -0.47 -9.45 -11.67
N TYR A 307 0.80 -9.71 -11.99
CA TYR A 307 1.90 -8.94 -11.43
C TYR A 307 1.84 -7.46 -11.87
N GLY A 308 1.37 -7.19 -13.09
CA GLY A 308 1.16 -5.84 -13.61
C GLY A 308 0.25 -4.98 -12.72
N LYS A 309 -0.74 -5.57 -12.04
CA LYS A 309 -1.62 -4.86 -11.09
C LYS A 309 -0.86 -4.24 -9.92
N ARG A 310 0.37 -4.71 -9.62
CA ARG A 310 1.24 -4.07 -8.63
C ARG A 310 1.48 -2.59 -8.95
N TRP A 311 1.52 -2.19 -10.23
CA TRP A 311 1.74 -0.80 -10.64
C TRP A 311 0.73 0.18 -10.04
N ASP A 312 -0.47 -0.28 -9.71
CA ASP A 312 -1.52 0.53 -9.10
C ASP A 312 -1.07 1.17 -7.78
N ILE A 313 -0.21 0.50 -6.99
CA ILE A 313 0.33 1.06 -5.74
C ILE A 313 1.31 2.21 -5.98
N GLU A 314 2.09 2.16 -7.07
CA GLU A 314 3.02 3.21 -7.44
C GLU A 314 2.26 4.47 -7.88
N VAL A 315 1.18 4.28 -8.65
CA VAL A 315 0.26 5.37 -9.01
C VAL A 315 -0.38 5.96 -7.76
N PHE A 316 -0.86 5.12 -6.83
CA PHE A 316 -1.39 5.59 -5.56
C PHE A 316 -0.37 6.40 -4.76
N PHE A 317 0.89 5.96 -4.65
CA PHE A 317 1.94 6.70 -3.95
C PHE A 317 2.23 8.04 -4.62
N LYS A 318 2.30 8.07 -5.96
CA LYS A 318 2.49 9.32 -6.72
C LYS A 318 1.35 10.29 -6.45
N MET A 319 0.10 9.84 -6.59
CA MET A 319 -1.08 10.68 -6.35
C MET A 319 -1.15 11.18 -4.91
N SER A 320 -0.90 10.30 -3.93
CA SER A 320 -0.95 10.69 -2.51
C SER A 320 0.13 11.70 -2.13
N LYS A 321 1.34 11.56 -2.69
CA LYS A 321 2.44 12.51 -2.44
C LYS A 321 2.23 13.84 -3.13
N SER A 322 1.81 13.83 -4.40
CA SER A 322 1.67 15.04 -5.21
C SER A 322 0.42 15.84 -4.88
N ASN A 323 -0.71 15.17 -4.68
CA ASN A 323 -2.03 15.84 -4.59
C ASN A 323 -2.62 15.83 -3.19
N LEU A 324 -2.31 14.83 -2.36
CA LEU A 324 -2.87 14.70 -0.99
C LEU A 324 -1.86 15.09 0.10
N ALA A 325 -0.72 15.67 -0.28
CA ALA A 325 0.31 16.21 0.61
C ALA A 325 0.78 15.25 1.72
N LEU A 326 0.74 13.94 1.47
CA LEU A 326 0.95 12.86 2.45
C LEU A 326 2.29 13.03 3.23
N ALA A 327 3.35 13.57 2.61
CA ALA A 327 4.65 13.80 3.25
C ALA A 327 4.82 15.21 3.90
N LYS A 328 3.96 16.18 3.56
CA LYS A 328 4.12 17.59 3.97
C LYS A 328 3.28 17.98 5.19
N GLU A 329 2.11 17.38 5.38
CA GLU A 329 1.13 17.90 6.37
C GLU A 329 1.08 17.17 7.71
N PHE A 330 1.48 15.89 7.81
CA PHE A 330 1.50 15.22 9.10
C PHE A 330 2.64 15.79 9.96
N GLN A 331 2.36 16.39 11.12
CA GLN A 331 3.39 16.84 12.08
C GLN A 331 3.33 16.10 13.43
N GLY A 332 2.35 15.21 13.62
CA GLY A 332 2.22 14.39 14.82
C GLY A 332 3.00 13.08 14.74
N SER A 333 3.29 12.48 15.90
CA SER A 333 3.77 11.10 15.98
C SER A 333 2.83 10.18 15.22
N PRO A 334 3.34 9.23 14.41
CA PRO A 334 2.51 8.21 13.81
C PRO A 334 1.95 7.32 14.92
N MET A 335 0.74 7.60 15.42
CA MET A 335 0.04 6.63 16.23
C MET A 335 -0.42 5.49 15.33
N ILE A 336 0.22 4.33 15.53
CA ILE A 336 0.03 3.06 14.83
C ILE A 336 -1.20 2.32 15.36
#